data_AF-A0A931I8J5-F1
#
_entry.id   AF-A0A931I8J5-F1
#
_cell.length_a   1.000
_cell.length_b   1.000
_cell.length_c   1.000
_cell.angle_alpha   90.00
_cell.angle_beta   90.00
_cell.angle_gamma   90.00
#
_symmetry.space_group_name_H-M   'P 1'
#
loop_
_entity.id
_entity.type
_entity.pdbx_description
1 polymer ?
#
loop_
_entity_poly.entity_id
_entity_poly.type
_entity_poly.pdbx_seq_one_letter_code
_entity_poly.pdbx_strand_id
1 'polypeptide(L)' 'MVYADADDLAVIKDAAAREDVSEAELVRAAIHPAAQRLRRRTEPLRLRRFAGGDPALAERVDDYLADDFANTPIT' A
#
# COMPACT_ATOMS: atom_id res chain seq x y z
N MET A 1 -13.16 -14.68 16.54
CA MET A 1 -13.37 -13.82 17.72
C MET A 1 -12.16 -12.89 17.81
N VAL A 2 -12.37 -11.57 17.71
CA VAL A 2 -11.30 -10.57 17.80
C VAL A 2 -11.43 -9.90 19.16
N TYR A 3 -10.35 -9.84 19.91
CA TYR A 3 -10.28 -9.09 21.17
C TYR A 3 -9.62 -7.75 20.89
N ALA A 4 -10.27 -6.67 21.28
CA ALA A 4 -9.73 -5.32 21.27
C ALA A 4 -9.61 -4.83 22.71
N ASP A 5 -8.67 -3.95 22.97
CA ASP A 5 -8.56 -3.29 24.28
C ASP A 5 -9.80 -2.42 24.54
N ALA A 6 -10.13 -2.21 25.81
CA ALA A 6 -11.25 -1.36 26.20
C ALA A 6 -11.03 0.09 25.77
N ASP A 7 -9.79 0.57 25.79
CA ASP A 7 -9.43 1.92 25.35
C ASP A 7 -9.64 2.08 23.83
N ASP A 8 -9.22 1.09 23.05
CA ASP A 8 -9.42 1.08 21.59
C ASP A 8 -10.92 1.05 21.24
N LEU A 9 -11.71 0.27 21.98
CA LEU A 9 -13.16 0.18 21.75
C LEU A 9 -13.85 1.53 22.03
N ALA A 10 -13.41 2.26 23.05
CA ALA A 10 -13.90 3.59 23.36
C ALA A 10 -13.63 4.58 22.22
N VAL A 11 -12.42 4.54 21.65
CA VAL A 11 -12.05 5.36 20.50
C VAL A 11 -12.90 5.03 19.27
N ILE A 12 -13.12 3.75 18.97
CA ILE A 12 -13.93 3.32 17.83
C ILE A 12 -15.38 3.79 17.99
N LYS A 13 -15.93 3.68 19.21
CA LYS A 13 -17.29 4.11 19.52
C LYS A 13 -17.48 5.62 19.35
N ASP A 14 -16.53 6.42 19.82
CA ASP A 14 -16.55 7.87 19.60
C ASP A 14 -16.47 8.22 18.11
N ALA A 15 -15.59 7.55 17.36
CA ALA A 15 -15.48 7.74 15.92
C ALA A 15 -16.77 7.37 15.17
N ALA A 16 -17.40 6.24 15.53
CA ALA A 16 -18.67 5.81 14.94
C ALA A 16 -19.78 6.84 15.15
N ALA A 17 -19.85 7.43 16.35
CA ALA A 17 -20.82 8.49 16.66
C ALA A 17 -20.55 9.78 15.89
N ARG A 18 -19.29 10.18 15.70
CA ARG A 18 -18.92 11.38 14.92
C ARG A 18 -19.23 11.26 13.44
N GLU A 19 -19.11 10.06 12.89
CA GLU A 19 -19.28 9.78 11.45
C GLU A 19 -20.69 9.27 11.10
N ASP A 20 -21.58 9.09 12.08
CA ASP A 20 -22.94 8.53 11.94
C ASP A 20 -22.98 7.15 11.24
N VAL A 21 -22.03 6.28 11.60
CA VAL A 21 -21.92 4.90 11.08
C VAL A 21 -21.85 3.90 12.23
N SER A 22 -22.01 2.61 11.93
CA SER A 22 -21.86 1.57 12.95
C SER A 22 -20.39 1.28 13.28
N GLU A 23 -20.09 0.92 14.53
CA GLU A 23 -18.75 0.48 14.96
C GLU A 23 -18.24 -0.67 14.07
N ALA A 24 -19.13 -1.61 13.72
CA ALA A 24 -18.82 -2.75 12.87
C ALA A 24 -18.43 -2.36 11.44
N GLU A 25 -19.01 -1.28 10.91
CA GLU A 25 -18.68 -0.74 9.60
C GLU A 25 -17.31 -0.09 9.60
N LEU A 26 -16.99 0.69 10.63
CA LEU A 26 -15.66 1.27 10.85
C LEU A 26 -14.58 0.17 10.95
N VAL A 27 -14.84 -0.85 11.77
CA VAL A 27 -13.92 -2.00 11.91
C VAL A 27 -13.74 -2.74 10.59
N ARG A 28 -14.82 -2.94 9.81
CA ARG A 28 -14.74 -3.57 8.49
C ARG A 28 -13.90 -2.75 7.51
N ALA A 29 -14.12 -1.43 7.48
CA ALA A 29 -13.37 -0.51 6.65
C ALA A 29 -11.88 -0.47 7.02
N ALA A 30 -11.55 -0.57 8.31
CA ALA A 30 -10.17 -0.59 8.79
C ALA A 30 -9.45 -1.92 8.51
N ILE A 31 -10.12 -3.06 8.68
CA ILE A 31 -9.53 -4.39 8.47
C ILE A 31 -9.29 -4.67 6.98
N HIS A 32 -10.16 -4.17 6.10
CA HIS A 32 -10.05 -4.42 4.66
C HIS A 32 -8.67 -4.07 4.06
N PRO A 33 -8.09 -2.86 4.24
CA PRO A 33 -6.76 -2.53 3.73
C PRO A 33 -5.64 -3.31 4.42
N ALA A 34 -5.77 -3.61 5.72
CA ALA A 34 -4.80 -4.46 6.42
C ALA A 34 -4.79 -5.88 5.83
N ALA A 35 -5.96 -6.45 5.54
CA ALA A 35 -6.10 -7.73 4.87
C ALA A 35 -5.53 -7.69 3.45
N GLN A 36 -5.75 -6.60 2.70
CA GLN A 36 -5.15 -6.44 1.37
C GLN A 36 -3.62 -6.41 1.40
N ARG A 37 -3.00 -5.78 2.41
CA ARG A 37 -1.53 -5.79 2.56
C ARG A 37 -0.98 -7.20 2.83
N LEU A 38 -1.70 -8.00 3.59
CA LEU A 38 -1.32 -9.36 3.92
C LEU A 38 -1.63 -10.36 2.79
N ARG A 39 -2.47 -9.98 1.82
CA ARG A 39 -2.72 -10.79 0.63
C ARG A 39 -1.46 -10.84 -0.24
N ARG A 40 -0.62 -11.83 0.05
CA ARG A 40 0.47 -12.22 -0.85
C ARG A 40 -0.14 -12.72 -2.16
N ARG A 41 0.33 -12.16 -3.27
CA ARG A 41 0.02 -12.68 -4.61
C ARG A 41 0.78 -13.99 -4.80
N THR A 42 0.03 -15.07 -4.99
CA THR A 42 0.57 -16.41 -5.26
C THR A 42 0.95 -16.60 -6.73
N GLU A 43 0.33 -15.85 -7.63
CA GLU A 43 0.53 -15.93 -9.08
C GLU A 43 1.42 -14.75 -9.56
N PRO A 44 2.38 -14.99 -10.46
CA PRO A 44 3.11 -13.93 -11.14
C PRO A 44 2.16 -12.92 -11.78
N LEU A 45 2.55 -11.65 -11.76
CA LEU A 45 1.80 -10.62 -12.47
C LEU A 45 1.80 -10.96 -13.96
N ARG A 46 0.63 -11.26 -14.52
CA ARG A 46 0.43 -11.45 -15.96
C ARG A 46 0.47 -10.11 -16.69
N LEU A 47 1.50 -9.30 -16.41
CA LEU A 47 1.72 -8.05 -17.12
C LEU A 47 2.01 -8.37 -18.58
N ARG A 48 1.55 -7.50 -19.47
CA ARG A 48 1.92 -7.56 -20.88
C ARG A 48 3.44 -7.44 -20.97
N ARG A 49 4.10 -8.54 -21.33
CA ARG A 49 5.52 -8.47 -21.70
C ARG A 49 5.58 -7.80 -23.05
N PHE A 50 6.13 -6.60 -23.09
CA PHE A 50 6.50 -5.97 -24.34
C PHE A 50 7.69 -6.73 -24.92
N ALA A 51 7.66 -7.02 -26.22
CA ALA A 51 8.80 -7.63 -26.93
C ALA A 51 9.93 -6.61 -27.19
N GLY A 52 9.96 -5.53 -26.42
CA GLY A 52 10.90 -4.42 -26.54
C GLY A 52 11.35 -4.00 -25.14
N GLY A 53 12.65 -3.78 -25.02
CA GLY A 53 13.34 -3.49 -23.78
C GLY A 53 14.76 -4.06 -23.83
N ASP A 54 15.70 -3.37 -23.22
CA ASP A 54 17.03 -3.91 -23.01
C ASP A 54 16.99 -4.90 -21.83
N PRO A 55 17.31 -6.20 -22.04
CA PRO A 55 17.28 -7.19 -20.97
C PRO A 55 18.29 -6.91 -19.85
N ALA A 56 19.35 -6.13 -20.13
CA ALA A 56 20.35 -5.73 -19.14
C ALA A 56 20.01 -4.39 -18.47
N LEU A 57 18.86 -3.76 -18.79
CA LEU A 57 18.48 -2.46 -18.24
C LEU A 57 18.46 -2.45 -16.71
N ALA A 58 17.95 -3.54 -16.11
CA ALA A 58 17.86 -3.66 -14.66
C ALA A 58 19.23 -3.60 -13.96
N GLU A 59 20.29 -4.06 -14.63
CA GLU A 59 21.66 -4.06 -14.09
C GLU A 59 22.32 -2.69 -14.18
N ARG A 60 21.79 -1.79 -15.03
CA ARG A 60 22.36 -0.46 -15.32
C ARG A 60 21.53 0.70 -14.76
N VAL A 61 20.53 0.40 -13.93
CA VAL A 61 19.63 1.42 -13.36
C VAL A 61 20.42 2.46 -12.58
N ASP A 62 21.40 2.05 -11.79
CA ASP A 62 22.18 2.95 -10.94
C ASP A 62 22.99 3.97 -11.76
N ASP A 63 23.56 3.55 -12.90
CA ASP A 63 24.31 4.44 -13.80
C ASP A 63 23.40 5.51 -14.42
N TYR A 64 22.21 5.11 -14.88
CA TYR A 64 21.24 6.05 -15.44
C TYR A 64 20.72 7.05 -14.41
N LEU A 65 20.48 6.61 -13.18
CA LEU A 65 20.03 7.49 -12.10
C LEU A 65 21.13 8.47 -11.67
N ALA A 66 22.39 8.03 -11.67
CA ALA A 66 23.52 8.90 -11.34
C ALA A 66 23.69 10.04 -12.36
N ASP A 67 23.56 9.75 -13.66
CA ASP A 67 23.77 10.75 -14.72
C ASP A 67 22.64 11.80 -14.80
N ASP A 68 21.38 11.40 -14.57
CA ASP A 68 20.21 12.25 -14.78
C ASP A 68 19.89 13.13 -13.53
N PHE A 69 20.06 12.57 -12.33
CA PHE A 69 19.77 13.30 -11.08
C PHE A 69 20.92 14.17 -10.58
N ALA A 70 22.17 13.92 -11.01
CA ALA A 70 23.30 14.79 -10.66
C ALA A 70 23.33 16.10 -11.46
N ASN A 71 22.64 16.18 -12.60
CA ASN A 71 22.68 17.32 -13.53
C ASN A 71 21.42 18.18 -13.56
N THR A 72 20.43 17.92 -12.70
CA THR A 72 19.22 18.75 -12.60
C THR A 72 19.40 19.78 -11.49
N PRO A 73 19.68 21.07 -11.79
CA PRO A 73 19.66 22.10 -10.76
C PRO A 73 18.22 22.25 -10.25
N ILE A 74 18.02 21.98 -8.96
CA ILE A 74 16.75 22.22 -8.27
C ILE A 74 16.59 23.75 -8.22
N THR A 75 15.73 24.30 -9.07
CA THR A 75 15.30 25.72 -9.04
C THR A 75 14.02 25.83 -8.25
#